data_AF-A0A7Y9BH93-F1
#
_entry.id   AF-A0A7Y9BH93-F1
#
_cell.length_a   1.000
_cell.length_b   1.000
_cell.length_c   1.000
_cell.angle_alpha   90.00
_cell.angle_beta   90.00
_cell.angle_gamma   90.00
#
_symmetry.space_group_name_H-M   'P 1'
#
loop_
_entity.id
_entity.type
_entity.pdbx_description
1 polymer ?
#
loop_
_entity_poly.entity_id
_entity_poly.type
_entity_poly.pdbx_seq_one_letter_code
_entity_poly.pdbx_strand_id
1 'polypeptide(L)' 'MKNSSRKELFHHVESLLGQYCNGCFVHQQFKQDGGRRFAHRFCISQCTVGEKLQEYGKKLTR' A
#
# COMPACT_ATOMS: atom_id res chain seq x y z
N MET A 1 -4.81 6.57 -28.44
CA MET A 1 -4.09 5.65 -27.51
C MET A 1 -4.05 6.30 -26.12
N LYS A 2 -4.92 5.92 -25.17
CA LYS A 2 -5.07 6.63 -23.88
C LYS A 2 -5.20 5.68 -22.67
N ASN A 3 -4.52 4.53 -22.70
CA ASN A 3 -4.61 3.46 -21.68
C ASN A 3 -3.28 3.08 -20.99
N SER A 4 -2.13 3.70 -21.33
CA SER A 4 -0.84 3.37 -20.70
C SER A 4 -0.75 3.80 -19.24
N SER A 5 -1.24 5.00 -18.89
CA SER A 5 -1.04 5.56 -17.54
C SER A 5 -1.73 4.76 -16.45
N ARG A 6 -2.92 4.20 -16.72
CA ARG A 6 -3.65 3.39 -15.74
C ARG A 6 -2.93 2.07 -15.45
N LYS A 7 -2.44 1.39 -16.50
CA LYS A 7 -1.67 0.14 -16.36
C LYS A 7 -0.36 0.38 -15.61
N GLU A 8 0.35 1.47 -15.92
CA GLU A 8 1.57 1.86 -15.21
C GLU A 8 1.30 2.12 -13.72
N LEU A 9 0.20 2.79 -13.38
CA LEU A 9 -0.17 3.00 -11.97
C LEU A 9 -0.44 1.68 -11.25
N PHE A 10 -1.13 0.73 -11.88
CA PHE A 10 -1.32 -0.61 -11.30
C PHE A 10 0.01 -1.35 -11.10
N HIS A 11 0.92 -1.31 -12.08
CA HIS A 11 2.24 -1.91 -11.93
C HIS A 11 3.04 -1.31 -10.78
N HIS A 12 2.98 0.01 -10.57
CA HIS A 12 3.63 0.64 -9.40
C HIS A 12 3.01 0.18 -8.08
N VAL A 13 1.69 0.05 -8.01
CA VAL A 13 0.98 -0.48 -6.84
C VAL A 13 1.41 -1.92 -6.56
N GLU A 14 1.41 -2.80 -7.56
CA GLU A 14 1.84 -4.19 -7.44
C GLU A 14 3.30 -4.29 -6.98
N SER A 15 4.20 -3.47 -7.56
CA SER A 15 5.61 -3.44 -7.17
C SER A 15 5.78 -3.05 -5.70
N LEU A 16 5.08 -2.02 -5.23
CA LEU A 16 5.16 -1.60 -3.82
C LEU A 16 4.64 -2.70 -2.88
N LEU A 17 3.51 -3.32 -3.24
CA LEU A 17 2.93 -4.41 -2.46
C LEU A 17 3.87 -5.62 -2.39
N GLY A 18 4.44 -6.02 -3.53
CA GLY A 18 5.33 -7.18 -3.62
C GLY A 18 6.68 -6.98 -2.93
N GLN A 19 7.26 -5.77 -3.03
CA GLN A 19 8.59 -5.49 -2.48
C GLN A 19 8.56 -5.15 -0.98
N TYR A 20 7.55 -4.41 -0.52
CA TYR A 20 7.56 -3.84 0.83
C TYR A 20 6.44 -4.35 1.73
N CYS A 21 5.25 -4.59 1.18
CA CYS A 21 4.11 -5.03 1.98
C CYS A 21 4.07 -6.55 2.17
N ASN A 22 4.58 -7.32 1.20
CA ASN A 22 4.64 -8.77 1.29
C ASN A 22 5.60 -9.19 2.41
N GLY A 23 5.10 -9.96 3.37
CA GLY A 23 5.89 -10.36 4.55
C GLY A 23 6.31 -9.20 5.46
N CYS A 24 5.72 -8.00 5.33
CA CYS A 24 6.13 -6.81 6.08
C CYS A 24 6.24 -7.07 7.60
N PHE A 25 7.45 -6.97 8.13
CA PHE A 25 7.74 -7.22 9.55
C PHE A 25 6.93 -6.31 10.48
N VAL A 26 6.90 -5.00 10.19
CA VAL A 26 6.18 -4.01 11.01
C VAL A 26 4.69 -4.33 11.10
N HIS A 27 4.07 -4.71 9.97
CA HIS A 27 2.67 -5.11 9.97
C HIS A 27 2.46 -6.39 10.79
N GLN A 28 3.34 -7.39 10.69
CA GLN A 28 3.26 -8.62 11.48
C GLN A 28 3.41 -8.34 12.98
N GLN A 29 4.39 -7.53 13.36
CA GLN A 29 4.63 -7.14 14.74
C GLN A 29 3.41 -6.40 15.33
N PHE A 30 2.91 -5.38 14.65
CA PHE A 30 1.71 -4.67 15.10
C PHE A 30 0.45 -5.52 15.10
N LYS A 31 0.37 -6.56 14.25
CA LYS A 31 -0.73 -7.52 14.31
C LYS A 31 -0.65 -8.40 15.56
N GLN A 32 0.55 -8.75 16.03
CA GLN A 32 0.76 -9.48 17.28
C GLN A 32 0.47 -8.59 18.49
N ASP A 33 0.99 -7.36 18.49
CA ASP A 33 0.92 -6.46 19.66
C ASP A 33 -0.46 -5.81 19.84
N GLY A 34 -1.09 -5.38 18.74
CA GLY A 34 -2.32 -4.57 18.75
C GLY A 34 -3.47 -5.15 17.92
N GLY A 35 -3.29 -6.35 17.36
CA GLY A 35 -4.27 -6.99 16.51
C GLY A 35 -4.34 -6.41 15.09
N ARG A 36 -5.16 -7.06 14.26
CA ARG A 36 -5.29 -6.74 12.82
C ARG A 36 -5.70 -5.29 12.55
N ARG A 37 -6.64 -4.74 13.33
CA ARG A 37 -7.14 -3.37 13.14
C ARG A 37 -6.04 -2.33 13.36
N PHE A 38 -5.21 -2.53 14.38
CA PHE A 38 -4.11 -1.62 14.69
C PHE A 38 -3.05 -1.65 13.59
N ALA A 39 -2.63 -2.85 13.16
CA ALA A 39 -1.66 -3.01 12.08
C ALA A 39 -2.11 -2.33 10.77
N HIS A 40 -3.35 -2.54 10.34
CA HIS A 40 -3.88 -1.87 9.15
C HIS A 40 -4.00 -0.36 9.34
N ARG A 41 -4.43 0.12 10.52
CA ARG A 41 -4.48 1.56 10.79
C ARG A 41 -3.10 2.18 10.63
N PHE A 42 -2.06 1.58 11.22
CA PHE A 42 -0.69 2.04 11.02
C PHE A 42 -0.30 2.05 9.54
N CYS A 43 -0.55 0.96 8.80
CA CYS A 43 -0.26 0.92 7.37
C CYS A 43 -0.97 2.02 6.57
N ILE A 44 -2.18 2.41 6.95
CA ILE A 44 -2.96 3.44 6.25
C ILE A 44 -2.55 4.85 6.68
N SER A 45 -2.23 5.07 7.96
CA SER A 45 -2.09 6.43 8.50
C SER A 45 -0.67 6.85 8.88
N GLN A 46 0.31 5.93 8.89
CA GLN A 46 1.68 6.20 9.34
C GLN A 46 2.77 5.51 8.52
N CYS A 47 2.42 4.53 7.66
CA CYS A 47 3.40 3.86 6.81
C CYS A 47 3.58 4.66 5.52
N THR A 48 4.82 5.06 5.23
CA THR A 48 5.18 5.79 4.00
C THR A 48 4.86 5.02 2.71
N VAL A 49 4.95 3.68 2.74
CA VAL A 49 4.50 2.84 1.61
C VAL A 49 2.98 2.91 1.43
N GLY A 50 2.23 2.89 2.55
CA GLY A 50 0.78 3.03 2.53
C GLY A 50 0.30 4.41 2.07
N GLU A 51 1.01 5.47 2.44
CA GLU A 51 0.79 6.83 1.91
C GLU A 51 0.95 6.87 0.38
N LYS A 52 2.06 6.31 -0.15
CA LYS A 52 2.28 6.19 -1.59
C LYS A 52 1.20 5.37 -2.31
N LEU A 53 0.76 4.26 -1.71
CA LEU A 53 -0.34 3.46 -2.25
C LEU A 53 -1.64 4.26 -2.35
N GLN A 54 -1.95 5.11 -1.35
CA GLN A 54 -3.11 6.01 -1.42
C GLN A 54 -2.97 7.06 -2.50
N GLU A 55 -1.77 7.64 -2.69
CA GLU A 55 -1.52 8.60 -3.77
C GLU A 55 -1.77 7.98 -5.15
N TYR A 56 -1.29 6.77 -5.38
CA TYR A 56 -1.57 6.05 -6.63
C TYR A 56 -3.04 5.68 -6.77
N GLY A 57 -3.69 5.26 -5.69
CA GLY A 57 -5.13 5.01 -5.67
C GLY A 57 -5.97 6.22 -6.09
N LYS A 58 -5.65 7.41 -5.57
CA LYS A 58 -6.33 8.68 -5.93
C LYS A 58 -6.19 9.02 -7.42
N LYS A 59 -5.12 8.59 -8.08
CA LYS A 59 -4.90 8.77 -9.53
C LYS A 59 -5.69 7.78 -10.39
N LEU A 60 -6.19 6.69 -9.80
CA LEU A 60 -6.99 5.66 -10.49
C LEU A 60 -8.50 5.94 -10.45
N THR A 61 -8.98 6.74 -9.50
CA THR A 61 -10.40 7.12 -9.36
C THR A 61 -10.76 8.45 -10.02
N ARG A 62 -9.80 9.17 -10.60
CA ARG A 62 -10.04 10.37 -11.40
C ARG A 62 -10.16 10.07 -12.89
#